data_AF-A0A271M428-F1
#
_entry.id   AF-A0A271M428-F1
#
_cell.length_a   1.000
_cell.length_b   1.000
_cell.length_c   1.000
_cell.angle_alpha   90.00
_cell.angle_beta   90.00
_cell.angle_gamma   90.00
#
_symmetry.space_group_name_H-M   'P 1'
#
loop_
_entity.id
_entity.type
_entity.pdbx_description
1 polymer ?
#
loop_
_entity_poly.entity_id
_entity_poly.type
_entity_poly.pdbx_seq_one_letter_code
_entity_poly.pdbx_strand_id
1 'polypeptide(L)'
;MKKLIAVLSALCFSMILASCNSSGEHKKNGNDQAQLNDEKWPTLKTISGRNIIAELEQTTTGTRIRDEAFAKVRENEDLEKGLFGKNTPELQEDLGMQWIEAEAATEAINKVYGGIGGLNQKGVIFLENQSSGADQSGFWIGIKEPDEKVNELVTELQKQVDEGKILAKYIYIFRSDFTQKENNQLVDEVHQVIARMARAHAAPERVSFGVSVDTKTGIVEISHDFLTKEQQEALQKQFSNHKLEFEQDGRLVPLPGEKDVSYPPEKTTTTPPKEGGYVMSVSENSMLVVSATSHDFSATGGKQKYFGAISYSFPQANKKLEVGQRVLVEPAGPIMESYPGQGSAKYVEVLPTYQPKTADLTEAEVVHQAIKQSKREGGAVLVISQLVFDSKNDQWKVEFTQEEEVFEVVIKDKK
;
A
#
# COMPACT_ATOMS: atom_id res chain seq x y z
N MET A 1 19.64 26.25 -29.39
CA MET A 1 20.13 26.51 -28.02
C MET A 1 18.98 27.08 -27.18
N LYS A 2 18.20 26.20 -26.54
CA LYS A 2 17.17 26.57 -25.57
C LYS A 2 17.60 25.97 -24.24
N LYS A 3 17.68 26.81 -23.21
CA LYS A 3 18.17 26.46 -21.88
C LYS A 3 17.20 25.48 -21.21
N LEU A 4 17.76 24.36 -20.76
CA LEU A 4 17.16 23.43 -19.81
C LEU A 4 16.91 24.20 -18.49
N ILE A 5 15.67 24.24 -18.02
CA ILE A 5 15.36 24.55 -16.62
C ILE A 5 14.97 23.21 -16.00
N ALA A 6 15.86 22.67 -15.19
CA ALA A 6 15.62 21.48 -14.40
C ALA A 6 14.68 21.85 -13.25
N VAL A 7 13.52 21.20 -13.19
CA VAL A 7 12.61 21.23 -12.04
C VAL A 7 13.13 20.20 -11.03
N LEU A 8 13.68 20.68 -9.91
CA LEU A 8 13.92 19.84 -8.74
C LEU A 8 12.61 19.72 -7.96
N SER A 9 11.87 18.64 -8.19
CA SER A 9 10.83 18.18 -7.28
C SER A 9 11.50 17.46 -6.11
N ALA A 10 11.81 18.20 -5.04
CA ALA A 10 12.32 17.62 -3.81
C ALA A 10 11.15 17.13 -2.94
N LEU A 11 10.49 16.05 -3.35
CA LEU A 11 9.82 15.15 -2.40
C LEU A 11 10.88 14.18 -1.87
N CYS A 12 11.62 14.62 -0.87
CA CYS A 12 12.44 13.73 -0.05
C CYS A 12 11.66 13.37 1.22
N PHE A 13 10.76 12.38 1.10
CA PHE A 13 10.49 11.52 2.24
C PHE A 13 11.76 10.68 2.44
N SER A 14 12.65 11.17 3.30
CA SER A 14 13.82 10.41 3.71
C SER A 14 13.35 9.25 4.58
N MET A 15 13.25 8.07 3.98
CA MET A 15 13.31 6.81 4.72
C MET A 15 14.70 6.74 5.38
N ILE A 16 14.79 7.21 6.61
CA ILE A 16 15.98 7.03 7.43
C ILE A 16 15.93 5.60 7.97
N LEU A 17 16.59 4.69 7.26
CA LEU A 17 17.03 3.40 7.78
C LEU A 17 18.11 3.68 8.84
N ALA A 18 17.71 3.72 10.11
CA ALA A 18 18.66 3.73 11.22
C ALA A 18 19.20 2.31 11.42
N SER A 19 20.46 2.12 11.01
CA SER A 19 21.24 0.90 11.25
C SER A 19 21.51 0.67 12.73
N CYS A 20 21.53 -0.61 13.11
CA CYS A 20 21.90 -1.13 14.42
C CYS A 20 23.25 -0.62 14.97
N ASN A 21 23.30 -0.29 16.26
CA ASN A 21 24.38 -0.76 17.14
C ASN A 21 23.91 -0.84 18.62
N SER A 22 24.67 -1.62 19.37
CA SER A 22 24.30 -2.58 20.41
C SER A 22 24.10 -2.11 21.87
N SER A 23 23.37 -2.98 22.57
CA SER A 23 23.51 -3.42 23.99
C SER A 23 23.22 -2.45 25.14
N GLY A 24 22.15 -2.76 25.87
CA GLY A 24 21.90 -2.32 27.24
C GLY A 24 20.79 -3.15 27.88
N GLU A 25 21.10 -3.79 29.01
CA GLU A 25 20.32 -4.83 29.69
C GLU A 25 18.91 -4.42 30.13
N HIS A 26 17.98 -5.37 30.02
CA HIS A 26 16.64 -5.31 30.60
C HIS A 26 16.68 -5.22 32.13
N LYS A 27 16.00 -4.22 32.70
CA LYS A 27 15.39 -4.32 34.03
C LYS A 27 13.88 -4.13 33.93
N LYS A 28 13.16 -5.21 34.22
CA LYS A 28 11.75 -5.20 34.60
C LYS A 28 11.58 -4.44 35.91
N ASN A 29 10.58 -3.58 35.96
CA ASN A 29 9.73 -3.23 37.12
C ASN A 29 8.52 -2.52 36.48
N GLY A 30 7.28 -2.90 36.71
CA GLY A 30 6.64 -3.19 37.99
C GLY A 30 5.64 -2.06 38.22
N ASN A 31 4.35 -2.40 38.24
CA ASN A 31 3.19 -1.54 38.53
C ASN A 31 3.53 -0.22 39.23
N ASP A 32 3.27 0.89 38.57
CA ASP A 32 2.88 2.15 39.21
C ASP A 32 1.88 2.87 38.29
N GLN A 33 0.59 2.66 38.55
CA GLN A 33 -0.44 3.62 38.15
C GLN A 33 -0.25 4.85 39.02
N ALA A 34 0.64 5.75 38.60
CA ALA A 34 0.69 7.10 39.13
C ALA A 34 -0.64 7.77 38.76
N GLN A 35 -1.48 8.05 39.76
CA GLN A 35 -2.63 8.94 39.60
C GLN A 35 -2.11 10.31 39.15
N LEU A 36 -2.35 10.61 37.88
CA LEU A 36 -2.03 11.90 37.26
C LEU A 36 -2.93 12.99 37.88
N ASN A 37 -2.33 14.14 38.21
CA ASN A 37 -3.06 15.34 38.63
C ASN A 37 -3.86 15.91 37.45
N ASP A 38 -5.08 15.41 37.22
CA ASP A 38 -6.01 15.90 36.20
C ASP A 38 -6.46 17.36 36.40
N GLU A 39 -6.27 17.93 37.60
CA GLU A 39 -6.69 19.30 37.92
C GLU A 39 -6.01 20.38 37.06
N LYS A 40 -4.80 20.14 36.55
CA LYS A 40 -4.05 21.15 35.79
C LYS A 40 -4.41 21.20 34.30
N TRP A 41 -4.97 20.12 33.76
CA TRP A 41 -5.26 19.97 32.33
C TRP A 41 -6.66 19.39 32.14
N PRO A 42 -7.71 20.15 32.51
CA PRO A 42 -9.08 19.68 32.42
C PRO A 42 -9.50 19.48 30.97
N THR A 43 -10.40 18.52 30.75
CA THR A 43 -11.10 18.41 29.47
C THR A 43 -12.01 19.63 29.28
N LEU A 44 -11.75 20.40 28.23
CA LEU A 44 -12.55 21.59 27.87
C LEU A 44 -13.84 21.19 27.16
N LYS A 45 -13.74 20.24 26.23
CA LYS A 45 -14.85 19.62 25.51
C LYS A 45 -14.40 18.32 24.84
N THR A 46 -15.35 17.60 24.29
CA THR A 46 -15.08 16.40 23.49
C THR A 46 -15.46 16.66 22.04
N ILE A 47 -14.55 16.35 21.11
CA ILE A 47 -14.78 16.45 19.66
C ILE A 47 -14.40 15.11 19.05
N SER A 48 -15.33 14.50 18.31
CA SER A 48 -15.13 13.19 17.67
C SER A 48 -14.59 12.12 18.65
N GLY A 49 -15.11 12.13 19.88
CA GLY A 49 -14.70 11.21 20.96
C GLY A 49 -13.38 11.55 21.65
N ARG A 50 -12.70 12.65 21.29
CA ARG A 50 -11.40 13.06 21.85
C ARG A 50 -11.54 14.21 22.83
N ASN A 51 -10.87 14.10 23.98
CA ASN A 51 -10.89 15.12 25.03
C ASN A 51 -9.93 16.26 24.69
N ILE A 52 -10.47 17.40 24.30
CA ILE A 52 -9.72 18.63 24.01
C ILE A 52 -9.21 19.22 25.33
N ILE A 53 -7.91 19.48 25.40
CA ILE A 53 -7.23 19.98 26.60
C ILE A 53 -6.70 21.41 26.45
N ALA A 54 -6.63 21.90 25.22
CA ALA A 54 -6.29 23.29 24.92
C ALA A 54 -6.95 23.71 23.60
N GLU A 55 -7.25 25.00 23.48
CA GLU A 55 -7.84 25.58 22.28
C GLU A 55 -7.12 26.86 21.88
N LEU A 56 -7.17 27.14 20.58
CA LEU A 56 -6.81 28.45 20.05
C LEU A 56 -8.09 29.30 19.93
N GLU A 57 -7.97 30.59 20.23
CA GLU A 57 -9.07 31.55 20.06
C GLU A 57 -8.90 32.30 18.74
N GLN A 58 -9.96 32.41 17.93
CA GLN A 58 -9.94 33.23 16.73
C GLN A 58 -10.10 34.72 17.11
N THR A 59 -9.01 35.36 17.51
CA THR A 59 -8.96 36.73 18.05
C THR A 59 -8.98 37.83 16.97
N THR A 60 -8.70 37.48 15.72
CA THR A 60 -8.66 38.42 14.59
C THR A 60 -9.57 37.96 13.46
N THR A 61 -10.22 38.93 12.80
CA THR A 61 -10.93 38.74 11.52
C THR A 61 -10.05 39.10 10.32
N GLY A 62 -8.85 39.65 10.54
CA GLY A 62 -7.92 40.06 9.50
C GLY A 62 -7.12 38.88 8.94
N THR A 63 -7.76 37.96 8.23
CA THR A 63 -7.16 36.70 7.73
C THR A 63 -6.50 36.82 6.36
N ARG A 64 -6.21 38.04 5.88
CA ARG A 64 -5.71 38.29 4.52
C ARG A 64 -4.48 37.44 4.17
N ILE A 65 -3.58 37.23 5.12
CA ILE A 65 -2.36 36.42 4.91
C ILE A 65 -2.74 34.96 4.62
N ARG A 66 -3.62 34.38 5.45
CA ARG A 66 -4.17 33.04 5.22
C ARG A 66 -4.92 32.96 3.90
N ASP A 67 -5.76 33.94 3.60
CA ASP A 67 -6.59 33.94 2.39
C ASP A 67 -5.76 34.01 1.10
N GLU A 68 -4.66 34.76 1.10
CA GLU A 68 -3.68 34.81 0.02
C GLU A 68 -2.94 33.48 -0.14
N ALA A 69 -2.58 32.82 0.96
CA ALA A 69 -1.98 31.49 0.91
C ALA A 69 -2.99 30.45 0.36
N PHE A 70 -4.24 30.51 0.81
CA PHE A 70 -5.31 29.62 0.36
C PHE A 70 -5.67 29.81 -1.12
N ALA A 71 -5.58 31.04 -1.63
CA ALA A 71 -5.71 31.30 -3.07
C ALA A 71 -4.67 30.52 -3.88
N LYS A 72 -3.42 30.47 -3.43
CA LYS A 72 -2.35 29.69 -4.10
C LYS A 72 -2.60 28.19 -4.07
N VAL A 73 -3.24 27.67 -3.02
CA VAL A 73 -3.65 26.25 -2.97
C VAL A 73 -4.66 25.95 -4.07
N ARG A 74 -5.65 26.83 -4.26
CA ARG A 74 -6.70 26.67 -5.29
C ARG A 74 -6.17 26.81 -6.71
N GLU A 75 -5.13 27.61 -6.91
CA GLU A 75 -4.44 27.81 -8.19
C GLU A 75 -3.34 26.76 -8.46
N ASN A 76 -3.21 25.75 -7.61
CA ASN A 76 -2.19 24.72 -7.77
C ASN A 76 -2.46 23.83 -9.00
N GLU A 77 -1.49 23.76 -9.91
CA GLU A 77 -1.63 22.99 -11.16
C GLU A 77 -1.88 21.49 -10.92
N ASP A 78 -1.32 20.91 -9.87
CA ASP A 78 -1.46 19.48 -9.57
C ASP A 78 -2.89 19.18 -9.08
N LEU A 79 -3.50 20.11 -8.34
CA LEU A 79 -4.91 20.05 -7.99
C LEU A 79 -5.81 20.21 -9.22
N GLU A 80 -5.50 21.13 -10.13
CA GLU A 80 -6.26 21.29 -11.39
C GLU A 80 -6.16 20.07 -12.30
N LYS A 81 -4.99 19.44 -12.37
CA LYS A 81 -4.75 18.20 -13.11
C LYS A 81 -5.37 16.97 -12.42
N GLY A 82 -5.97 17.13 -11.24
CA GLY A 82 -6.64 16.08 -10.50
C GLY A 82 -5.68 15.07 -9.84
N LEU A 83 -4.42 15.44 -9.61
CA LEU A 83 -3.43 14.54 -9.00
C LEU A 83 -3.76 14.20 -7.54
N PHE A 84 -4.53 15.06 -6.86
CA PHE A 84 -5.04 14.82 -5.50
C PHE A 84 -6.46 14.25 -5.48
N GLY A 85 -6.98 13.84 -6.63
CA GLY A 85 -8.38 13.43 -6.82
C GLY A 85 -9.25 14.52 -7.44
N LYS A 86 -10.57 14.33 -7.39
CA LYS A 86 -11.51 15.29 -7.96
C LYS A 86 -11.42 16.61 -7.19
N ASN A 87 -11.15 17.70 -7.90
CA ASN A 87 -11.11 19.03 -7.31
C ASN A 87 -12.52 19.45 -6.81
N THR A 88 -12.77 19.29 -5.51
CA THR A 88 -13.99 19.72 -4.82
C THR A 88 -13.68 20.78 -3.77
N PRO A 89 -14.67 21.56 -3.31
CA PRO A 89 -14.46 22.53 -2.22
C PRO A 89 -13.90 21.90 -0.95
N GLU A 90 -14.33 20.68 -0.61
CA GLU A 90 -13.84 19.94 0.56
C GLU A 90 -12.35 19.59 0.41
N LEU A 91 -11.94 19.11 -0.77
CA LEU A 91 -10.53 18.82 -1.05
C LEU A 91 -9.67 20.09 -1.04
N GLN A 92 -10.18 21.21 -1.56
CA GLN A 92 -9.50 22.50 -1.49
C GLN A 92 -9.29 22.93 -0.04
N GLU A 93 -10.30 22.77 0.81
CA GLU A 93 -10.19 23.12 2.23
C GLU A 93 -9.22 22.20 2.96
N ASP A 94 -9.26 20.89 2.70
CA ASP A 94 -8.32 19.92 3.28
C ASP A 94 -6.86 20.25 2.91
N LEU A 95 -6.58 20.56 1.64
CA LEU A 95 -5.25 20.96 1.19
C LEU A 95 -4.84 22.32 1.78
N GLY A 96 -5.77 23.26 1.91
CA GLY A 96 -5.54 24.52 2.61
C GLY A 96 -5.10 24.29 4.04
N MET A 97 -5.87 23.50 4.78
CA MET A 97 -5.56 23.08 6.15
C MET A 97 -4.18 22.43 6.24
N GLN A 98 -3.83 21.54 5.31
CA GLN A 98 -2.54 20.86 5.32
C GLN A 98 -1.36 21.78 4.97
N TRP A 99 -1.52 22.69 4.01
CA TRP A 99 -0.40 23.51 3.53
C TRP A 99 -0.25 24.83 4.29
N ILE A 100 -1.24 25.21 5.10
CA ILE A 100 -1.20 26.48 5.83
C ILE A 100 -1.20 26.17 7.33
N GLU A 101 -2.28 25.58 7.84
CA GLU A 101 -2.43 25.32 9.26
C GLU A 101 -1.50 24.22 9.79
N ALA A 102 -1.34 23.10 9.08
CA ALA A 102 -0.43 22.03 9.51
C ALA A 102 1.05 22.40 9.37
N GLU A 103 1.43 23.24 8.39
CA GLU A 103 2.79 23.77 8.26
C GLU A 103 3.13 24.68 9.45
N ALA A 104 2.25 25.64 9.75
CA ALA A 104 2.37 26.52 10.91
C ALA A 104 2.45 25.76 12.23
N ALA A 105 1.64 24.70 12.39
CA ALA A 105 1.68 23.86 13.57
C ALA A 105 2.98 23.05 13.65
N THR A 106 3.49 22.57 12.52
CA THR A 106 4.78 21.89 12.45
C THR A 106 5.93 22.81 12.84
N GLU A 107 5.91 24.08 12.44
CA GLU A 107 6.89 25.08 12.89
C GLU A 107 6.85 25.28 14.42
N ALA A 108 5.65 25.41 14.99
CA ALA A 108 5.47 25.55 16.43
C ALA A 108 5.95 24.29 17.19
N ILE A 109 5.65 23.10 16.66
CA ILE A 109 6.14 21.82 17.19
C ILE A 109 7.67 21.73 17.10
N ASN A 110 8.27 22.16 15.99
CA ASN A 110 9.72 22.24 15.83
C ASN A 110 10.36 23.07 16.93
N LYS A 111 9.79 24.23 17.22
CA LYS A 111 10.29 25.16 18.24
C LYS A 111 10.16 24.60 19.66
N VAL A 112 9.01 24.02 20.01
CA VAL A 112 8.68 23.64 21.39
C VAL A 112 9.15 22.22 21.76
N TYR A 113 8.99 21.29 20.82
CA TYR A 113 9.29 19.87 21.04
C TYR A 113 10.59 19.42 20.36
N GLY A 114 11.28 20.29 19.61
CA GLY A 114 12.46 19.88 18.83
C GLY A 114 12.09 19.07 17.59
N GLY A 115 10.84 19.20 17.13
CA GLY A 115 10.32 18.61 15.91
C GLY A 115 9.36 17.45 16.12
N ILE A 116 8.84 16.93 15.00
CA ILE A 116 7.87 15.83 15.00
C ILE A 116 8.42 14.62 15.75
N GLY A 117 9.71 14.30 15.58
CA GLY A 117 10.36 13.22 16.32
C GLY A 117 10.39 13.44 17.84
N GLY A 118 10.44 14.69 18.30
CA GLY A 118 10.36 15.04 19.72
C GLY A 118 8.93 14.93 20.25
N LEU A 119 7.94 15.41 19.49
CA LEU A 119 6.53 15.27 19.85
C LEU A 119 6.08 13.80 19.86
N ASN A 120 6.56 12.99 18.92
CA ASN A 120 6.27 11.55 18.85
C ASN A 120 6.66 10.77 20.11
N GLN A 121 7.55 11.32 20.96
CA GLN A 121 7.90 10.75 22.26
C GLN A 121 6.90 11.11 23.36
N LYS A 122 6.05 12.11 23.13
CA LYS A 122 5.12 12.70 24.10
C LYS A 122 3.66 12.53 23.69
N GLY A 123 3.42 12.17 22.44
CA GLY A 123 2.09 12.22 21.85
C GLY A 123 2.03 11.67 20.42
N VAL A 124 0.98 12.07 19.71
CA VAL A 124 0.68 11.68 18.33
C VAL A 124 0.27 12.90 17.50
N ILE A 125 0.49 12.82 16.19
CA ILE A 125 -0.04 13.78 15.22
C ILE A 125 -0.76 13.01 14.13
N PHE A 126 -1.91 13.53 13.68
CA PHE A 126 -2.53 13.05 12.44
C PHE A 126 -3.38 14.14 11.80
N LEU A 127 -3.77 13.88 10.54
CA LEU A 127 -4.70 14.68 9.77
C LEU A 127 -6.05 13.98 9.68
N GLU A 128 -7.12 14.77 9.71
CA GLU A 128 -8.44 14.36 9.28
C GLU A 128 -8.89 15.25 8.12
N ASN A 129 -9.48 14.64 7.10
CA ASN A 129 -9.83 15.28 5.83
C ASN A 129 -11.29 14.97 5.51
N GLN A 130 -12.08 15.99 5.22
CA GLN A 130 -13.50 15.80 4.86
C GLN A 130 -13.66 15.08 3.52
N SER A 131 -12.76 15.35 2.57
CA SER A 131 -12.70 14.63 1.29
C SER A 131 -12.46 13.11 1.46
N SER A 132 -11.94 12.69 2.62
CA SER A 132 -11.72 11.29 2.99
C SER A 132 -12.79 10.73 3.95
N GLY A 133 -13.89 11.47 4.16
CA GLY A 133 -15.04 11.03 4.96
C GLY A 133 -14.96 11.35 6.46
N ALA A 134 -14.00 12.17 6.91
CA ALA A 134 -14.01 12.69 8.27
C ALA A 134 -15.13 13.73 8.46
N ASP A 135 -15.64 13.85 9.68
CA ASP A 135 -16.68 14.85 10.00
C ASP A 135 -16.21 16.28 9.73
N GLN A 136 -14.91 16.54 9.93
CA GLN A 136 -14.28 17.84 9.74
C GLN A 136 -12.79 17.70 9.40
N SER A 137 -12.26 18.73 8.74
CA SER A 137 -10.82 18.84 8.47
C SER A 137 -10.10 19.27 9.74
N GLY A 138 -8.93 18.70 10.01
CA GLY A 138 -8.15 19.11 11.17
C GLY A 138 -6.75 18.55 11.22
N PHE A 139 -5.86 19.35 11.81
CA PHE A 139 -4.55 18.92 12.29
C PHE A 139 -4.65 18.64 13.79
N TRP A 140 -4.47 17.36 14.14
CA TRP A 140 -4.68 16.87 15.50
C TRP A 140 -3.36 16.61 16.18
N ILE A 141 -3.18 17.21 17.36
CA ILE A 141 -2.01 17.11 18.21
C ILE A 141 -2.45 16.46 19.53
N GLY A 142 -2.17 15.17 19.67
CA GLY A 142 -2.49 14.41 20.87
C GLY A 142 -1.31 14.40 21.82
N ILE A 143 -1.51 14.74 23.10
CA ILE A 143 -0.47 14.69 24.13
C ILE A 143 -0.89 13.70 25.21
N LYS A 144 -0.05 12.71 25.50
CA LYS A 144 -0.37 11.67 26.48
C LYS A 144 -0.31 12.19 27.91
N GLU A 145 0.80 12.85 28.23
CA GLU A 145 1.06 13.45 29.54
C GLU A 145 1.33 14.95 29.35
N PRO A 146 0.28 15.79 29.38
CA PRO A 146 0.42 17.23 29.17
C PRO A 146 1.32 17.89 30.22
N ASP A 147 2.27 18.69 29.76
CA ASP A 147 3.19 19.48 30.57
C ASP A 147 3.22 20.95 30.09
N GLU A 148 4.10 21.78 30.67
CA GLU A 148 4.17 23.21 30.33
C GLU A 148 4.45 23.48 28.84
N LYS A 149 5.01 22.52 28.10
CA LYS A 149 5.22 22.67 26.67
C LYS A 149 3.92 22.75 25.88
N VAL A 150 2.81 22.23 26.43
CA VAL A 150 1.50 22.43 25.82
C VAL A 150 1.13 23.92 25.85
N ASN A 151 1.40 24.63 26.94
CA ASN A 151 1.17 26.08 27.02
C ASN A 151 2.09 26.85 26.05
N GLU A 152 3.36 26.43 25.94
CA GLU A 152 4.30 27.03 24.99
C GLU A 152 3.85 26.83 23.53
N LEU A 153 3.37 25.62 23.19
CA LEU A 153 2.83 25.29 21.88
C LEU A 153 1.59 26.14 21.55
N VAL A 154 0.63 26.21 22.49
CA VAL A 154 -0.57 27.04 22.35
C VAL A 154 -0.18 28.50 22.15
N THR A 155 0.78 29.00 22.92
CA THR A 155 1.26 30.40 22.80
C THR A 155 1.84 30.68 21.42
N GLU A 156 2.68 29.77 20.90
CA GLU A 156 3.29 29.95 19.58
C GLU A 156 2.26 29.89 18.45
N LEU A 157 1.30 28.98 18.54
CA LEU A 157 0.20 28.86 17.60
C LEU A 157 -0.75 30.07 17.66
N GLN A 158 -1.10 30.52 18.87
CA GLN A 158 -2.00 31.65 19.08
C GLN A 158 -1.44 32.93 18.46
N LYS A 159 -0.12 33.16 18.55
CA LYS A 159 0.52 34.27 17.86
C LYS A 159 0.26 34.24 16.35
N GLN A 160 0.29 33.07 15.73
CA GLN A 160 0.02 32.95 14.29
C GLN A 160 -1.46 33.16 13.96
N VAL A 161 -2.37 32.76 14.85
CA VAL A 161 -3.80 33.09 14.75
C VAL A 161 -4.02 34.59 14.87
N ASP A 162 -3.43 35.25 15.87
CA ASP A 162 -3.55 36.70 16.12
C ASP A 162 -3.02 37.52 14.92
N GLU A 163 -1.97 37.03 14.26
CA GLU A 163 -1.40 37.62 13.05
C GLU A 163 -2.24 37.34 11.77
N GLY A 164 -3.31 36.53 11.87
CA GLY A 164 -4.19 36.18 10.75
C GLY A 164 -3.54 35.24 9.73
N LYS A 165 -2.51 34.49 10.13
CA LYS A 165 -1.78 33.53 9.28
C LYS A 165 -2.48 32.18 9.17
N ILE A 166 -3.18 31.78 10.22
CA ILE A 166 -3.88 30.51 10.32
C ILE A 166 -5.27 30.69 10.95
N LEU A 167 -6.16 29.72 10.73
CA LEU A 167 -7.45 29.66 11.39
C LEU A 167 -7.42 28.70 12.60
N ALA A 168 -7.89 29.17 13.75
CA ALA A 168 -7.92 28.39 14.99
C ALA A 168 -8.73 27.09 14.86
N LYS A 169 -9.82 27.11 14.09
CA LYS A 169 -10.77 26.00 13.94
C LYS A 169 -10.19 24.71 13.33
N TYR A 170 -8.97 24.73 12.80
CA TYR A 170 -8.33 23.57 12.19
C TYR A 170 -7.27 22.90 13.06
N ILE A 171 -6.90 23.50 14.19
CA ILE A 171 -5.88 22.93 15.08
C ILE A 171 -6.55 22.40 16.34
N TYR A 172 -6.36 21.11 16.61
CA TYR A 172 -6.96 20.43 17.75
C TYR A 172 -5.87 19.90 18.68
N ILE A 173 -5.89 20.31 19.94
CA ILE A 173 -4.95 19.83 20.97
C ILE A 173 -5.73 18.99 21.98
N PHE A 174 -5.47 17.68 21.99
CA PHE A 174 -6.27 16.71 22.74
C PHE A 174 -5.40 15.82 23.62
N ARG A 175 -6.01 15.19 24.62
CA ARG A 175 -5.35 14.17 25.43
C ARG A 175 -5.36 12.83 24.69
N SER A 176 -4.19 12.26 24.47
CA SER A 176 -4.05 10.93 23.88
C SER A 176 -3.81 9.86 24.95
N ASP A 177 -4.19 8.61 24.67
CA ASP A 177 -3.90 7.48 25.56
C ASP A 177 -2.51 6.88 25.30
N PHE A 178 -1.88 7.27 24.19
CA PHE A 178 -0.61 6.72 23.72
C PHE A 178 0.23 7.76 22.97
N THR A 179 1.49 7.39 22.72
CA THR A 179 2.42 8.16 21.90
C THR A 179 2.74 7.42 20.61
N GLN A 180 3.22 8.12 19.58
CA GLN A 180 3.68 7.48 18.36
C GLN A 180 4.87 6.55 18.62
N LYS A 181 5.73 6.88 19.58
CA LYS A 181 6.83 6.01 20.02
C LYS A 181 6.32 4.69 20.60
N GLU A 182 5.30 4.73 21.45
CA GLU A 182 4.67 3.52 22.00
C GLU A 182 3.99 2.70 20.90
N ASN A 183 3.29 3.34 19.96
CA ASN A 183 2.69 2.66 18.82
C ASN A 183 3.75 1.93 17.98
N ASN A 184 4.87 2.59 17.67
CA ASN A 184 5.97 1.97 16.93
C ASN A 184 6.56 0.76 17.68
N GLN A 185 6.74 0.89 19.00
CA GLN A 185 7.22 -0.22 19.82
C GLN A 185 6.22 -1.39 19.82
N LEU A 186 4.92 -1.10 19.90
CA LEU A 186 3.86 -2.12 19.84
C LEU A 186 3.84 -2.84 18.49
N VAL A 187 4.01 -2.10 17.38
CA VAL A 187 4.19 -2.70 16.03
C VAL A 187 5.35 -3.70 16.05
N ASP A 188 6.52 -3.30 16.56
CA ASP A 188 7.71 -4.16 16.61
C ASP A 188 7.47 -5.42 17.46
N GLU A 189 6.84 -5.27 18.64
CA GLU A 189 6.54 -6.37 19.55
C GLU A 189 5.58 -7.39 18.92
N VAL A 190 4.48 -6.91 18.32
CA VAL A 190 3.50 -7.75 17.63
C VAL A 190 4.12 -8.41 16.40
N HIS A 191 4.82 -7.64 15.58
CA HIS A 191 5.51 -8.13 14.39
C HIS A 191 6.49 -9.26 14.74
N GLN A 192 7.28 -9.13 15.81
CA GLN A 192 8.20 -10.20 16.22
C GLN A 192 7.50 -11.51 16.58
N VAL A 193 6.30 -11.44 17.19
CA VAL A 193 5.51 -12.63 17.52
C VAL A 193 5.01 -13.29 16.25
N ILE A 194 4.39 -12.52 15.34
CA ILE A 194 3.83 -13.03 14.09
C ILE A 194 4.94 -13.55 13.18
N ALA A 195 6.09 -12.87 13.10
CA ALA A 195 7.26 -13.32 12.35
C ALA A 195 7.81 -14.68 12.84
N ARG A 196 7.64 -15.02 14.12
CA ARG A 196 7.97 -16.38 14.62
C ARG A 196 6.93 -17.40 14.16
N MET A 197 5.64 -17.04 14.17
CA MET A 197 4.58 -17.91 13.65
C MET A 197 4.74 -18.15 12.14
N ALA A 198 5.05 -17.11 11.36
CA ALA A 198 5.33 -17.19 9.92
C ALA A 198 6.50 -18.13 9.62
N ARG A 199 7.63 -17.98 10.33
CA ARG A 199 8.80 -18.86 10.18
C ARG A 199 8.53 -20.30 10.61
N ALA A 200 7.58 -20.52 11.52
CA ALA A 200 7.16 -21.84 11.96
C ALA A 200 6.06 -22.45 11.07
N HIS A 201 5.51 -21.69 10.12
CA HIS A 201 4.54 -22.19 9.16
C HIS A 201 5.15 -23.32 8.31
N ALA A 202 4.32 -24.22 7.80
CA ALA A 202 4.79 -25.35 7.00
C ALA A 202 5.37 -24.95 5.62
N ALA A 203 5.06 -23.72 5.17
CA ALA A 203 5.59 -23.11 3.96
C ALA A 203 5.95 -21.64 4.24
N PRO A 204 7.03 -21.37 5.00
CA PRO A 204 7.36 -20.04 5.49
C PRO A 204 7.70 -19.03 4.38
N GLU A 205 8.11 -19.50 3.20
CA GLU A 205 8.41 -18.70 2.02
C GLU A 205 7.17 -18.24 1.23
N ARG A 206 5.98 -18.72 1.62
CA ARG A 206 4.71 -18.48 0.94
C ARG A 206 3.70 -17.69 1.78
N VAL A 207 4.05 -17.32 3.01
CA VAL A 207 3.17 -16.55 3.90
C VAL A 207 3.53 -15.08 3.87
N SER A 208 2.52 -14.24 4.08
CA SER A 208 2.64 -12.80 4.19
C SER A 208 1.83 -12.28 5.36
N PHE A 209 2.32 -11.20 5.96
CA PHE A 209 1.58 -10.44 6.95
C PHE A 209 2.07 -8.99 7.00
N GLY A 210 1.16 -8.11 7.44
CA GLY A 210 1.44 -6.73 7.81
C GLY A 210 1.05 -6.49 9.26
N VAL A 211 1.75 -5.57 9.92
CA VAL A 211 1.38 -5.07 11.25
C VAL A 211 1.47 -3.56 11.23
N SER A 212 0.38 -2.89 11.62
CA SER A 212 0.31 -1.46 11.85
C SER A 212 -0.42 -1.17 13.16
N VAL A 213 -0.29 0.06 13.63
CA VAL A 213 -1.14 0.60 14.70
C VAL A 213 -1.75 1.86 14.16
N ASP A 214 -3.09 1.94 14.16
CA ASP A 214 -3.80 3.14 13.75
C ASP A 214 -3.48 4.28 14.73
N THR A 215 -2.85 5.36 14.25
CA THR A 215 -2.41 6.47 15.09
C THR A 215 -3.56 7.22 15.76
N LYS A 216 -4.80 7.09 15.27
CA LYS A 216 -5.97 7.79 15.83
C LYS A 216 -6.58 7.04 17.01
N THR A 217 -6.56 5.71 16.95
CA THR A 217 -7.31 4.82 17.85
C THR A 217 -6.40 3.93 18.69
N GLY A 218 -5.15 3.71 18.27
CA GLY A 218 -4.21 2.81 18.91
C GLY A 218 -4.53 1.33 18.69
N ILE A 219 -5.46 1.01 17.78
CA ILE A 219 -5.83 -0.35 17.41
C ILE A 219 -4.68 -0.96 16.61
N VAL A 220 -4.28 -2.18 16.97
CA VAL A 220 -3.30 -2.95 16.22
C VAL A 220 -4.00 -3.63 15.05
N GLU A 221 -3.60 -3.32 13.83
CA GLU A 221 -4.12 -3.92 12.62
C GLU A 221 -3.13 -4.95 12.10
N ILE A 222 -3.63 -6.16 11.81
CA ILE A 222 -2.84 -7.30 11.38
C ILE A 222 -3.44 -7.84 10.10
N SER A 223 -2.78 -7.60 8.97
CA SER A 223 -3.12 -8.26 7.71
C SER A 223 -2.34 -9.58 7.62
N HIS A 224 -2.95 -10.66 7.13
CA HIS A 224 -2.28 -11.96 7.04
C HIS A 224 -2.92 -12.91 6.03
N ASP A 225 -2.16 -13.92 5.60
CA ASP A 225 -2.70 -15.04 4.80
C ASP A 225 -2.44 -16.42 5.43
N PHE A 226 -2.07 -16.51 6.71
CA PHE A 226 -1.71 -17.80 7.31
C PHE A 226 -2.14 -18.02 8.76
N LEU A 227 -2.55 -16.98 9.50
CA LEU A 227 -2.92 -17.13 10.90
C LEU A 227 -4.25 -17.87 11.05
N THR A 228 -4.26 -18.97 11.80
CA THR A 228 -5.49 -19.67 12.18
C THR A 228 -6.28 -18.90 13.23
N LYS A 229 -7.56 -19.26 13.44
CA LYS A 229 -8.39 -18.62 14.48
C LYS A 229 -7.82 -18.80 15.88
N GLU A 230 -7.25 -19.96 16.18
CA GLU A 230 -6.60 -20.25 17.46
C GLU A 230 -5.35 -19.39 17.66
N GLN A 231 -4.57 -19.13 16.58
CA GLN A 231 -3.42 -18.23 16.64
C GLN A 231 -3.85 -16.77 16.84
N GLN A 232 -4.93 -16.33 16.18
CA GLN A 232 -5.52 -15.00 16.38
C GLN A 232 -5.98 -14.81 17.84
N GLU A 233 -6.67 -15.79 18.41
CA GLU A 233 -7.10 -15.79 19.82
C GLU A 233 -5.91 -15.77 20.79
N ALA A 234 -4.85 -16.54 20.50
CA ALA A 234 -3.63 -16.53 21.30
C ALA A 234 -2.93 -15.16 21.27
N LEU A 235 -2.87 -14.51 20.11
CA LEU A 235 -2.35 -13.15 19.97
C LEU A 235 -3.20 -12.15 20.77
N GLN A 236 -4.53 -12.20 20.63
CA GLN A 236 -5.45 -11.33 21.38
C GLN A 236 -5.31 -11.50 22.90
N LYS A 237 -5.04 -12.73 23.36
CA LYS A 237 -4.77 -13.01 24.78
C LYS A 237 -3.40 -12.51 25.23
N GLN A 238 -2.37 -12.64 24.38
CA GLN A 238 -1.03 -12.16 24.69
C GLN A 238 -0.97 -10.64 24.80
N PHE A 239 -1.71 -9.94 23.94
CA PHE A 239 -1.81 -8.48 23.92
C PHE A 239 -3.17 -8.01 24.48
N SER A 240 -3.59 -8.56 25.62
CA SER A 240 -4.93 -8.33 26.20
C SER A 240 -5.24 -6.87 26.55
N ASN A 241 -4.23 -6.02 26.66
CA ASN A 241 -4.37 -4.60 26.93
C ASN A 241 -4.57 -3.76 25.66
N HIS A 242 -4.55 -4.39 24.49
CA HIS A 242 -4.74 -3.76 23.19
C HIS A 242 -5.84 -4.46 22.41
N LYS A 243 -6.57 -3.69 21.61
CA LYS A 243 -7.49 -4.24 20.61
C LYS A 243 -6.68 -4.64 19.38
N LEU A 244 -6.82 -5.88 18.94
CA LEU A 244 -6.23 -6.38 17.70
C LEU A 244 -7.36 -6.59 16.70
N GLU A 245 -7.16 -6.12 15.47
CA GLU A 245 -8.03 -6.36 14.33
C GLU A 245 -7.27 -7.17 13.28
N PHE A 246 -7.87 -8.26 12.82
CA PHE A 246 -7.27 -9.19 11.89
C PHE A 246 -7.97 -9.11 10.54
N GLU A 247 -7.23 -8.80 9.49
CA GLU A 247 -7.67 -8.84 8.11
C GLU A 247 -7.00 -10.03 7.40
N GLN A 248 -7.81 -10.88 6.78
CA GLN A 248 -7.29 -11.97 5.97
C GLN A 248 -7.10 -11.48 4.54
N ASP A 249 -5.85 -11.38 4.10
CA ASP A 249 -5.48 -11.03 2.74
C ASP A 249 -5.74 -12.22 1.82
N GLY A 250 -6.88 -12.22 1.12
CA GLY A 250 -7.23 -13.28 0.18
C GLY A 250 -7.40 -14.66 0.84
N ARG A 251 -6.92 -15.73 0.19
CA ARG A 251 -6.98 -17.11 0.70
C ARG A 251 -5.87 -17.37 1.70
N LEU A 252 -6.13 -18.29 2.63
CA LEU A 252 -5.09 -18.86 3.46
C LEU A 252 -4.10 -19.66 2.61
N VAL A 253 -2.82 -19.58 2.96
CA VAL A 253 -1.77 -20.38 2.32
C VAL A 253 -2.07 -21.87 2.53
N PRO A 254 -2.20 -22.66 1.46
CA PRO A 254 -2.51 -24.08 1.57
C PRO A 254 -1.45 -24.84 2.38
N LEU A 255 -1.90 -25.72 3.27
CA LEU A 255 -1.04 -26.60 4.03
C LEU A 255 -0.45 -27.72 3.15
N PRO A 256 0.63 -28.40 3.58
CA PRO A 256 1.17 -29.54 2.84
C PRO A 256 0.10 -30.60 2.56
N GLY A 257 -0.09 -30.92 1.28
CA GLY A 257 -1.08 -31.88 0.79
C GLY A 257 -2.42 -31.26 0.37
N GLU A 258 -2.66 -29.99 0.71
CA GLU A 258 -3.78 -29.22 0.16
C GLU A 258 -3.45 -28.75 -1.26
N LYS A 259 -4.50 -28.51 -2.06
CA LYS A 259 -4.33 -28.04 -3.43
C LYS A 259 -4.07 -26.54 -3.42
N ASP A 260 -2.97 -26.15 -4.05
CA ASP A 260 -2.63 -24.76 -4.37
C ASP A 260 -2.83 -24.41 -5.85
N VAL A 261 -3.40 -25.33 -6.62
CA VAL A 261 -3.85 -25.13 -7.99
C VAL A 261 -5.28 -25.66 -8.16
N SER A 262 -6.16 -24.85 -8.76
CA SER A 262 -7.44 -25.33 -9.29
C SER A 262 -7.45 -25.35 -10.80
N TYR A 263 -8.12 -26.36 -11.33
CA TYR A 263 -8.46 -26.45 -12.74
C TYR A 263 -9.94 -26.20 -12.93
N PRO A 264 -10.34 -25.64 -14.09
CA PRO A 264 -11.73 -25.38 -14.38
C PRO A 264 -12.45 -26.72 -14.59
N PRO A 265 -13.76 -26.81 -14.26
CA PRO A 265 -14.54 -28.02 -14.52
C PRO A 265 -14.54 -28.40 -16.00
N GLU A 266 -14.72 -27.41 -16.88
CA GLU A 266 -14.59 -27.53 -18.32
C GLU A 266 -13.19 -27.09 -18.75
N LYS A 267 -12.45 -27.98 -19.43
CA LYS A 267 -11.07 -27.68 -19.84
C LYS A 267 -11.00 -26.63 -20.94
N THR A 268 -12.02 -26.57 -21.81
CA THR A 268 -12.01 -25.72 -22.99
C THR A 268 -13.24 -24.80 -23.02
N THR A 269 -13.11 -23.67 -23.72
CA THR A 269 -14.18 -22.70 -23.93
C THR A 269 -14.15 -22.17 -25.36
N THR A 270 -15.30 -21.92 -25.97
CA THR A 270 -15.38 -21.24 -27.28
C THR A 270 -15.35 -19.72 -27.16
N THR A 271 -15.22 -19.18 -25.94
CA THR A 271 -15.14 -17.76 -25.66
C THR A 271 -13.79 -17.47 -25.02
N PRO A 272 -12.93 -16.64 -25.65
CA PRO A 272 -11.63 -16.32 -25.09
C PRO A 272 -11.73 -15.72 -23.69
N PRO A 273 -10.92 -16.18 -22.72
CA PRO A 273 -10.81 -15.51 -21.43
C PRO A 273 -10.36 -14.06 -21.61
N LYS A 274 -10.94 -13.14 -20.81
CA LYS A 274 -10.55 -11.72 -20.82
C LYS A 274 -9.46 -11.39 -19.81
N GLU A 275 -9.32 -12.22 -18.78
CA GLU A 275 -8.44 -11.99 -17.64
C GLU A 275 -7.26 -12.97 -17.64
N GLY A 276 -6.39 -12.83 -16.64
CA GLY A 276 -5.24 -13.70 -16.42
C GLY A 276 -4.04 -13.43 -17.33
N GLY A 277 -2.99 -14.21 -17.08
CA GLY A 277 -1.76 -14.20 -17.86
C GLY A 277 -1.41 -15.60 -18.37
N TYR A 278 -0.58 -15.64 -19.40
CA TYR A 278 -0.01 -16.88 -19.90
C TYR A 278 1.17 -17.31 -19.04
N VAL A 279 1.23 -18.59 -18.72
CA VAL A 279 2.42 -19.25 -18.18
C VAL A 279 3.44 -19.35 -19.32
N MET A 280 4.42 -18.45 -19.31
CA MET A 280 5.45 -18.34 -20.36
C MET A 280 6.62 -19.29 -20.10
N SER A 281 6.89 -19.61 -18.84
CA SER A 281 7.88 -20.62 -18.45
C SER A 281 7.53 -21.22 -17.10
N VAL A 282 7.95 -22.47 -16.88
CA VAL A 282 7.88 -23.16 -15.59
C VAL A 282 9.22 -23.83 -15.31
N SER A 283 9.65 -23.76 -14.05
CA SER A 283 10.75 -24.54 -13.50
C SER A 283 10.23 -25.42 -12.37
N GLU A 284 11.11 -26.12 -11.64
CA GLU A 284 10.70 -26.90 -10.49
C GLU A 284 9.96 -26.06 -9.44
N ASN A 285 10.44 -24.84 -9.16
CA ASN A 285 9.93 -24.01 -8.06
C ASN A 285 9.58 -22.59 -8.49
N SER A 286 9.42 -22.34 -9.80
CA SER A 286 9.02 -21.03 -10.28
C SER A 286 8.20 -21.09 -11.56
N MET A 287 7.48 -20.01 -11.82
CA MET A 287 6.80 -19.77 -13.08
C MET A 287 6.95 -18.31 -13.49
N LEU A 288 7.00 -18.05 -14.79
CA LEU A 288 6.85 -16.71 -15.36
C LEU A 288 5.44 -16.58 -15.92
N VAL A 289 4.69 -15.60 -15.43
CA VAL A 289 3.36 -15.28 -15.93
C VAL A 289 3.37 -13.90 -16.57
N VAL A 290 2.90 -13.80 -17.81
CA VAL A 290 2.79 -12.55 -18.54
C VAL A 290 1.32 -12.28 -18.84
N SER A 291 0.85 -11.09 -18.46
CA SER A 291 -0.53 -10.64 -18.67
C SER A 291 -0.94 -10.82 -20.12
N ALA A 292 -2.11 -11.40 -20.34
CA ALA A 292 -2.67 -11.55 -21.68
C ALA A 292 -3.27 -10.24 -22.22
N THR A 293 -3.46 -9.25 -21.34
CA THR A 293 -3.98 -7.92 -21.67
C THR A 293 -2.97 -6.83 -21.32
N SER A 294 -2.91 -5.80 -22.17
CA SER A 294 -2.08 -4.62 -21.93
C SER A 294 -2.82 -3.57 -21.09
N HIS A 295 -2.06 -2.82 -20.31
CA HIS A 295 -2.49 -1.59 -19.66
C HIS A 295 -1.93 -0.38 -20.42
N ASP A 296 -2.71 0.69 -20.48
CA ASP A 296 -2.30 1.97 -21.07
C ASP A 296 -1.87 2.94 -19.97
N PHE A 297 -0.56 3.22 -19.92
CA PHE A 297 0.03 4.20 -19.00
C PHE A 297 0.41 5.51 -19.69
N SER A 298 -0.05 5.75 -20.93
CA SER A 298 0.30 6.97 -21.68
C SER A 298 -0.17 8.26 -21.00
N ALA A 299 -1.26 8.20 -20.24
CA ALA A 299 -1.79 9.34 -19.47
C ALA A 299 -0.80 9.89 -18.41
N THR A 300 0.13 9.05 -17.92
CA THR A 300 1.17 9.43 -16.95
C THR A 300 2.56 9.48 -17.57
N GLY A 301 2.66 9.52 -18.91
CA GLY A 301 3.93 9.51 -19.64
C GLY A 301 4.57 8.12 -19.78
N GLY A 302 3.85 7.05 -19.41
CA GLY A 302 4.27 5.66 -19.58
C GLY A 302 3.96 5.07 -20.96
N LYS A 303 4.16 3.75 -21.10
CA LYS A 303 3.90 3.02 -22.35
C LYS A 303 2.40 2.85 -22.61
N GLN A 304 1.97 3.06 -23.86
CA GLN A 304 0.58 2.85 -24.28
C GLN A 304 0.14 1.38 -24.21
N LYS A 305 1.08 0.46 -24.43
CA LYS A 305 0.87 -0.98 -24.30
C LYS A 305 1.90 -1.55 -23.33
N TYR A 306 1.52 -1.68 -22.07
CA TYR A 306 2.33 -2.34 -21.05
C TYR A 306 1.70 -3.67 -20.66
N PHE A 307 2.48 -4.74 -20.73
CA PHE A 307 2.05 -6.06 -20.29
C PHE A 307 2.76 -6.37 -18.97
N GLY A 308 1.99 -6.64 -17.92
CA GLY A 308 2.58 -7.06 -16.65
C GLY A 308 3.27 -8.41 -16.82
N ALA A 309 4.49 -8.54 -16.31
CA ALA A 309 5.23 -9.80 -16.30
C ALA A 309 5.75 -10.03 -14.88
N ILE A 310 5.45 -11.18 -14.29
CA ILE A 310 5.85 -11.51 -12.93
C ILE A 310 6.42 -12.92 -12.88
N SER A 311 7.62 -13.04 -12.33
CA SER A 311 8.22 -14.30 -11.94
C SER A 311 7.79 -14.64 -10.52
N TYR A 312 7.07 -15.74 -10.38
CA TYR A 312 6.60 -16.24 -9.09
C TYR A 312 7.46 -17.40 -8.62
N SER A 313 7.90 -17.37 -7.37
CA SER A 313 8.26 -18.56 -6.62
C SER A 313 6.99 -19.37 -6.34
N PHE A 314 6.96 -20.63 -6.78
CA PHE A 314 5.82 -21.53 -6.64
C PHE A 314 6.28 -22.98 -6.60
N PRO A 315 6.23 -23.66 -5.44
CA PRO A 315 6.78 -25.01 -5.30
C PRO A 315 6.13 -26.04 -6.22
N GLN A 316 6.97 -26.87 -6.85
CA GLN A 316 6.55 -27.92 -7.78
C GLN A 316 5.75 -27.40 -8.98
N ALA A 317 6.02 -26.17 -9.45
CA ALA A 317 5.31 -25.54 -10.55
C ALA A 317 5.27 -26.44 -11.80
N ASN A 318 6.40 -27.03 -12.20
CA ASN A 318 6.48 -27.94 -13.35
C ASN A 318 5.67 -29.25 -13.24
N LYS A 319 5.20 -29.61 -12.04
CA LYS A 319 4.31 -30.77 -11.84
C LYS A 319 2.84 -30.38 -11.81
N LYS A 320 2.56 -29.08 -11.66
CA LYS A 320 1.23 -28.53 -11.41
C LYS A 320 0.74 -27.63 -12.54
N LEU A 321 1.62 -27.16 -13.42
CA LEU A 321 1.33 -26.18 -14.45
C LEU A 321 2.09 -26.52 -15.72
N GLU A 322 1.55 -26.10 -16.85
CA GLU A 322 2.13 -26.29 -18.17
C GLU A 322 2.31 -24.94 -18.87
N VAL A 323 3.41 -24.79 -19.63
CA VAL A 323 3.64 -23.61 -20.46
C VAL A 323 2.52 -23.46 -21.48
N GLY A 324 1.99 -22.25 -21.60
CA GLY A 324 0.86 -21.89 -22.47
C GLY A 324 -0.47 -21.82 -21.76
N GLN A 325 -0.60 -22.41 -20.56
CA GLN A 325 -1.81 -22.28 -19.77
C GLN A 325 -2.08 -20.82 -19.40
N ARG A 326 -3.37 -20.47 -19.34
CA ARG A 326 -3.82 -19.16 -18.88
C ARG A 326 -4.23 -19.27 -17.43
N VAL A 327 -3.72 -18.36 -16.59
CA VAL A 327 -3.86 -18.46 -15.13
C VAL A 327 -4.20 -17.12 -14.49
N LEU A 328 -4.94 -17.18 -13.38
CA LEU A 328 -4.98 -16.15 -12.35
C LEU A 328 -4.04 -16.58 -11.23
N VAL A 329 -3.18 -15.68 -10.79
CA VAL A 329 -2.22 -15.94 -9.71
C VAL A 329 -2.56 -15.07 -8.52
N GLU A 330 -2.73 -15.70 -7.37
CA GLU A 330 -2.87 -15.00 -6.10
C GLU A 330 -1.48 -14.88 -5.45
N PRO A 331 -0.95 -13.66 -5.30
CA PRO A 331 0.37 -13.46 -4.73
C PRO A 331 0.40 -13.74 -3.24
N ALA A 332 1.54 -14.19 -2.75
CA ALA A 332 1.91 -14.25 -1.36
C ALA A 332 2.77 -13.03 -1.03
N GLY A 333 2.14 -11.98 -0.51
CA GLY A 333 2.82 -10.74 -0.12
C GLY A 333 3.21 -9.82 -1.28
N PRO A 334 4.19 -8.93 -1.07
CA PRO A 334 4.51 -7.87 -2.02
C PRO A 334 5.19 -8.42 -3.29
N ILE A 335 4.98 -7.71 -4.40
CA ILE A 335 5.71 -7.92 -5.66
C ILE A 335 6.81 -6.87 -5.76
N MET A 336 8.05 -7.31 -5.92
CA MET A 336 9.20 -6.42 -6.10
C MET A 336 9.11 -5.65 -7.42
N GLU A 337 9.32 -4.34 -7.34
CA GLU A 337 9.35 -3.43 -8.48
C GLU A 337 10.55 -3.70 -9.40
N SER A 338 10.32 -4.57 -10.38
CA SER A 338 11.27 -4.96 -11.42
C SER A 338 10.51 -5.41 -12.67
N TYR A 339 11.19 -5.62 -13.80
CA TYR A 339 10.57 -6.18 -15.00
C TYR A 339 11.42 -7.35 -15.54
N PRO A 340 10.94 -8.61 -15.41
CA PRO A 340 9.67 -8.99 -14.79
C PRO A 340 9.68 -8.71 -13.28
N GLY A 341 8.52 -8.41 -12.72
CA GLY A 341 8.34 -8.30 -11.27
C GLY A 341 8.68 -9.63 -10.60
N GLN A 342 9.01 -9.61 -9.31
CA GLN A 342 9.36 -10.81 -8.57
C GLN A 342 8.48 -10.96 -7.33
N GLY A 343 7.95 -12.15 -7.11
CA GLY A 343 7.14 -12.43 -5.92
C GLY A 343 6.97 -13.91 -5.67
N SER A 344 6.13 -14.26 -4.70
CA SER A 344 5.71 -15.63 -4.41
C SER A 344 4.24 -15.79 -4.77
N ALA A 345 3.83 -17.00 -5.17
CA ALA A 345 2.42 -17.34 -5.38
C ALA A 345 1.93 -18.24 -4.25
N LYS A 346 0.75 -17.92 -3.69
CA LYS A 346 0.07 -18.82 -2.75
C LYS A 346 -0.95 -19.70 -3.43
N TYR A 347 -1.59 -19.24 -4.50
CA TYR A 347 -2.60 -20.01 -5.21
C TYR A 347 -2.61 -19.68 -6.70
N VAL A 348 -2.89 -20.68 -7.54
CA VAL A 348 -3.02 -20.51 -8.99
C VAL A 348 -4.34 -21.10 -9.47
N GLU A 349 -5.14 -20.31 -10.16
CA GLU A 349 -6.34 -20.79 -10.85
C GLU A 349 -6.06 -20.89 -12.35
N VAL A 350 -6.11 -22.10 -12.89
CA VAL A 350 -6.05 -22.33 -14.33
C VAL A 350 -7.41 -22.00 -14.93
N LEU A 351 -7.42 -21.18 -15.97
CA LEU A 351 -8.61 -20.80 -16.71
C LEU A 351 -8.89 -21.82 -17.84
N PRO A 352 -10.15 -21.96 -18.28
CA PRO A 352 -10.48 -22.81 -19.43
C PRO A 352 -9.77 -22.28 -20.68
N THR A 353 -9.11 -23.16 -21.43
CA THR A 353 -8.37 -22.73 -22.61
C THR A 353 -9.32 -22.42 -23.76
N TYR A 354 -9.08 -21.31 -24.46
CA TYR A 354 -9.86 -20.99 -25.64
C TYR A 354 -9.64 -22.03 -26.73
N GLN A 355 -10.73 -22.54 -27.31
CA GLN A 355 -10.73 -23.37 -28.50
C GLN A 355 -11.91 -22.96 -29.39
N PRO A 356 -11.68 -22.25 -30.50
CA PRO A 356 -12.70 -22.01 -31.51
C PRO A 356 -13.35 -23.31 -31.95
N LYS A 357 -14.63 -23.29 -32.30
CA LYS A 357 -15.39 -24.51 -32.67
C LYS A 357 -14.78 -25.31 -33.82
N THR A 358 -14.08 -24.64 -34.73
CA THR A 358 -13.48 -25.23 -35.92
C THR A 358 -11.97 -25.44 -35.75
N ALA A 359 -11.42 -25.19 -34.56
CA ALA A 359 -9.99 -25.30 -34.33
C ALA A 359 -9.62 -26.68 -33.75
N ASP A 360 -8.55 -27.28 -34.27
CA ASP A 360 -7.97 -28.51 -33.77
C ASP A 360 -7.18 -28.26 -32.48
N LEU A 361 -6.41 -27.17 -32.42
CA LEU A 361 -5.59 -26.79 -31.27
C LEU A 361 -6.31 -25.82 -30.34
N THR A 362 -5.96 -25.91 -29.07
CA THR A 362 -6.33 -24.95 -28.02
C THR A 362 -5.32 -23.79 -27.98
N GLU A 363 -5.76 -22.64 -27.45
CA GLU A 363 -4.91 -21.49 -27.15
C GLU A 363 -3.65 -21.89 -26.38
N ALA A 364 -3.75 -22.75 -25.35
CA ALA A 364 -2.60 -23.22 -24.59
C ALA A 364 -1.60 -24.01 -25.44
N GLU A 365 -2.07 -24.92 -26.29
CA GLU A 365 -1.21 -25.69 -27.21
C GLU A 365 -0.52 -24.78 -28.22
N VAL A 366 -1.25 -23.80 -28.77
CA VAL A 366 -0.72 -22.83 -29.74
C VAL A 366 0.35 -21.96 -29.10
N VAL A 367 0.10 -21.44 -27.90
CA VAL A 367 1.09 -20.64 -27.16
C VAL A 367 2.34 -21.47 -26.87
N HIS A 368 2.17 -22.70 -26.40
CA HIS A 368 3.28 -23.61 -26.14
C HIS A 368 4.14 -23.83 -27.39
N GLN A 369 3.51 -24.14 -28.53
CA GLN A 369 4.21 -24.33 -29.80
C GLN A 369 4.90 -23.05 -30.30
N ALA A 370 4.23 -21.90 -30.18
CA ALA A 370 4.74 -20.61 -30.61
C ALA A 370 5.97 -20.17 -29.80
N ILE A 371 5.96 -20.35 -28.47
CA ILE A 371 7.13 -20.10 -27.62
C ILE A 371 8.31 -20.97 -28.07
N LYS A 372 8.08 -22.27 -28.30
CA LYS A 372 9.12 -23.20 -28.76
C LYS A 372 9.66 -22.85 -30.15
N GLN A 373 8.81 -22.39 -31.07
CA GLN A 373 9.20 -22.03 -32.43
C GLN A 373 9.91 -20.67 -32.50
N SER A 374 9.63 -19.76 -31.56
CA SER A 374 10.25 -18.42 -31.55
C SER A 374 11.78 -18.47 -31.52
N LYS A 375 12.37 -19.51 -30.89
CA LYS A 375 13.83 -19.73 -30.75
C LYS A 375 14.62 -18.48 -30.34
N ARG A 376 13.97 -17.49 -29.72
CA ARG A 376 14.60 -16.27 -29.21
C ARG A 376 15.35 -16.63 -27.94
N GLU A 377 16.67 -16.65 -28.03
CA GLU A 377 17.57 -16.72 -26.88
C GLU A 377 17.91 -15.28 -26.46
N GLY A 378 17.70 -14.94 -25.19
CA GLY A 378 17.95 -13.60 -24.66
C GLY A 378 17.31 -13.41 -23.28
N GLY A 379 17.84 -12.47 -22.49
CA GLY A 379 17.38 -12.21 -21.13
C GLY A 379 16.05 -11.43 -21.02
N ALA A 380 15.54 -10.89 -22.13
CA ALA A 380 14.33 -10.07 -22.12
C ALA A 380 13.04 -10.89 -22.15
N VAL A 381 12.04 -10.40 -21.42
CA VAL A 381 10.71 -11.02 -21.32
C VAL A 381 10.02 -11.05 -22.68
N LEU A 382 9.62 -12.25 -23.11
CA LEU A 382 8.80 -12.47 -24.28
C LEU A 382 7.32 -12.24 -23.92
N VAL A 383 6.65 -11.35 -24.66
CA VAL A 383 5.24 -10.98 -24.42
C VAL A 383 4.40 -11.41 -25.61
N ILE A 384 3.21 -11.98 -25.37
CA ILE A 384 2.22 -12.25 -26.43
C ILE A 384 1.32 -11.03 -26.53
N SER A 385 1.54 -10.20 -27.56
CA SER A 385 0.76 -8.99 -27.80
C SER A 385 -0.57 -9.26 -28.50
N GLN A 386 -0.64 -10.33 -29.28
CA GLN A 386 -1.85 -10.74 -30.00
C GLN A 386 -1.86 -12.25 -30.29
N LEU A 387 -3.04 -12.86 -30.19
CA LEU A 387 -3.28 -14.26 -30.54
C LEU A 387 -4.60 -14.36 -31.32
N VAL A 388 -4.56 -14.85 -32.57
CA VAL A 388 -5.74 -14.93 -33.44
C VAL A 388 -5.77 -16.26 -34.20
N PHE A 389 -6.94 -16.91 -34.19
CA PHE A 389 -7.22 -18.04 -35.06
C PHE A 389 -7.75 -17.55 -36.43
N ASP A 390 -7.08 -17.96 -37.50
CA ASP A 390 -7.45 -17.70 -38.89
C ASP A 390 -8.15 -18.93 -39.48
N SER A 391 -9.47 -18.96 -39.35
CA SER A 391 -10.30 -20.09 -39.82
C SER A 391 -10.26 -20.29 -41.34
N LYS A 392 -9.79 -19.31 -42.13
CA LYS A 392 -9.71 -19.44 -43.59
C LYS A 392 -8.49 -20.26 -44.01
N ASN A 393 -7.40 -20.12 -43.26
CA ASN A 393 -6.11 -20.75 -43.56
C ASN A 393 -5.77 -21.90 -42.60
N ASP A 394 -6.66 -22.22 -41.66
CA ASP A 394 -6.51 -23.34 -40.72
C ASP A 394 -5.21 -23.21 -39.90
N GLN A 395 -5.00 -22.01 -39.35
CA GLN A 395 -3.77 -21.64 -38.67
C GLN A 395 -4.01 -20.59 -37.59
N TRP A 396 -3.08 -20.51 -36.64
CA TRP A 396 -3.01 -19.48 -35.63
C TRP A 396 -1.87 -18.51 -35.91
N LYS A 397 -2.11 -17.23 -35.63
CA LYS A 397 -1.12 -16.17 -35.66
C LYS A 397 -0.85 -15.69 -34.24
N VAL A 398 0.41 -15.78 -33.82
CA VAL A 398 0.88 -15.33 -32.51
C VAL A 398 1.85 -14.18 -32.73
N GLU A 399 1.48 -13.00 -32.26
CA GLU A 399 2.37 -11.84 -32.26
C GLU A 399 3.10 -11.77 -30.93
N PHE A 400 4.43 -11.73 -31.00
CA PHE A 400 5.29 -11.52 -29.86
C PHE A 400 5.88 -10.12 -29.87
N THR A 401 6.08 -9.57 -28.67
CA THR A 401 6.86 -8.36 -28.42
C THR A 401 8.03 -8.69 -27.49
N GLN A 402 9.26 -8.30 -27.85
CA GLN A 402 10.47 -8.43 -27.03
C GLN A 402 11.38 -7.23 -27.29
N GLU A 403 11.79 -6.50 -26.24
CA GLU A 403 12.65 -5.30 -26.36
C GLU A 403 12.19 -4.30 -27.44
N GLU A 404 10.88 -4.10 -27.58
CA GLU A 404 10.23 -3.23 -28.59
C GLU A 404 10.20 -3.79 -30.02
N GLU A 405 10.86 -4.93 -30.27
CA GLU A 405 10.71 -5.69 -31.51
C GLU A 405 9.39 -6.46 -31.50
N VAL A 406 8.64 -6.35 -32.58
CA VAL A 406 7.40 -7.11 -32.81
C VAL A 406 7.63 -8.13 -33.92
N PHE A 407 7.25 -9.39 -33.69
CA PHE A 407 7.37 -10.45 -34.69
C PHE A 407 6.23 -11.46 -34.59
N GLU A 408 5.89 -12.08 -35.72
CA GLU A 408 4.79 -13.05 -35.83
C GLU A 408 5.33 -14.48 -35.94
N VAL A 409 4.69 -15.41 -35.23
CA VAL A 409 4.84 -16.86 -35.40
C VAL A 409 3.51 -17.44 -35.87
N VAL A 410 3.56 -18.18 -36.97
CA VAL A 410 2.39 -18.88 -37.53
C VAL A 410 2.44 -20.36 -37.13
N ILE A 411 1.38 -20.83 -36.48
CA ILE A 411 1.20 -22.22 -36.05
C ILE A 411 0.10 -22.84 -36.90
N LYS A 412 0.39 -23.98 -37.55
CA LYS A 412 -0.65 -24.74 -38.27
C LYS A 412 -1.59 -25.36 -37.26
N ASP A 413 -2.89 -25.27 -37.51
CA ASP A 413 -3.91 -25.80 -36.60
C ASP A 413 -4.10 -27.30 -36.84
N LYS A 414 -3.13 -28.10 -36.42
CA LYS A 414 -3.15 -29.57 -36.57
C LYS A 414 -2.52 -30.23 -35.34
N LYS A 415 -3.19 -31.26 -34.80
CA LYS A 415 -2.70 -32.07 -33.68
C LYS A 415 -1.55 -32.99 -34.05
#